data_AF-A0AB39YD20-F1
#
_entry.id   AF-A0AB39YD20-F1
#
_cell.length_a   1.000
_cell.length_b   1.000
_cell.length_c   1.000
_cell.angle_alpha   90.00
_cell.angle_beta   90.00
_cell.angle_gamma   90.00
#
_symmetry.space_group_name_H-M   'P 1'
#
loop_
_entity.id
_entity.type
_entity.pdbx_description
1 polymer ?
#
loop_
_entity_poly.entity_id
_entity_poly.type
_entity_poly.pdbx_seq_one_letter_code
_entity_poly.pdbx_strand_id
1 'polypeptide(L)'
;MHASVHARRLSATAFACGACLILLPPGPAQAFSGGNHEKITRAALTWEPRSLTAMADSRDGAIVADDQGDYFKLGILHCDNADFLASRFTSASAYPRTRDEANTELLACIRGSVARLRAAVRYADGLVDPQGRVIARQSDLGSPCTWNERAGRAKCNVLEQLGRGWHPIEDFYSHSNWSDQAGAGPIGTDNPPGLNRTGIAPFLDIRRYSSMKDADWAEEAAGLIPEDLATGCYPDFESTGVKTADCTGRVEHNRALNKDTEAARRSGHGNFQRATELAAQDIARQWKDFTAELIATYPDNGRGEQMICALTHDTPALSCPRGRRVLREPTRASGAFTGKKLLTDRSR
;
A
#
# COMPACT_ATOMS: atom_id res chain seq x y z
N MET A 1 -76.77 -24.25 58.19
CA MET A 1 -76.31 -22.86 58.28
C MET A 1 -74.78 -22.86 58.35
N HIS A 2 -74.07 -22.61 57.24
CA HIS A 2 -72.66 -22.24 57.25
C HIS A 2 -72.33 -21.48 55.97
N ALA A 3 -71.65 -20.35 56.14
CA ALA A 3 -71.22 -19.42 55.12
C ALA A 3 -70.16 -20.01 54.18
N SER A 4 -70.08 -19.49 52.96
CA SER A 4 -68.87 -19.57 52.15
C SER A 4 -68.74 -18.31 51.31
N VAL A 5 -67.71 -17.53 51.65
CA VAL A 5 -67.14 -16.42 50.91
C VAL A 5 -65.95 -16.99 50.16
N HIS A 6 -65.88 -16.82 48.83
CA HIS A 6 -64.59 -16.88 48.13
C HIS A 6 -64.46 -15.77 47.11
N ALA A 7 -63.40 -15.00 47.34
CA ALA A 7 -62.96 -13.82 46.63
C ALA A 7 -62.43 -14.14 45.22
N ARG A 8 -62.72 -13.24 44.28
CA ARG A 8 -62.14 -13.21 42.93
C ARG A 8 -60.65 -12.85 43.03
N ARG A 9 -59.77 -13.75 42.55
CA ARG A 9 -58.35 -13.45 42.32
C ARG A 9 -58.19 -12.82 40.94
N LEU A 10 -57.60 -11.63 40.91
CA LEU A 10 -57.06 -10.99 39.71
C LEU A 10 -55.71 -11.64 39.38
N SER A 11 -55.58 -12.23 38.20
CA SER A 11 -54.30 -12.72 37.67
C SER A 11 -53.59 -11.58 36.95
N ALA A 12 -52.46 -11.13 37.49
CA ALA A 12 -51.55 -10.21 36.80
C ALA A 12 -50.73 -11.00 35.77
N THR A 13 -50.86 -10.64 34.50
CA THR A 13 -50.06 -11.19 33.40
C THR A 13 -48.75 -10.40 33.32
N ALA A 14 -47.64 -11.04 33.68
CA ALA A 14 -46.30 -10.46 33.50
C ALA A 14 -45.89 -10.60 32.02
N PHE A 15 -45.78 -9.47 31.32
CA PHE A 15 -45.12 -9.41 30.01
C PHE A 15 -43.61 -9.51 30.21
N ALA A 16 -43.03 -10.67 29.89
CA ALA A 16 -41.60 -10.81 29.75
C ALA A 16 -41.16 -10.16 28.43
N CYS A 17 -40.55 -8.97 28.49
CA CYS A 17 -39.82 -8.38 27.38
C CYS A 17 -38.58 -9.24 27.10
N GLY A 18 -38.71 -10.19 26.17
CA GLY A 18 -37.56 -10.84 25.54
C GLY A 18 -36.85 -9.83 24.66
N ALA A 19 -35.71 -9.32 25.13
CA ALA A 19 -34.80 -8.56 24.28
C ALA A 19 -34.21 -9.53 23.23
N CYS A 20 -34.79 -9.53 22.03
CA CYS A 20 -34.12 -10.08 20.86
C CYS A 20 -32.87 -9.23 20.58
N LEU A 21 -31.70 -9.72 21.00
CA LEU A 21 -30.42 -9.28 20.45
C LEU A 21 -30.43 -9.64 18.96
N ILE A 22 -30.75 -8.65 18.13
CA ILE A 22 -30.54 -8.74 16.69
C ILE A 22 -29.02 -8.73 16.51
N LEU A 23 -28.43 -9.92 16.34
CA LEU A 23 -27.08 -10.06 15.80
C LEU A 23 -27.15 -9.56 14.36
N LEU A 24 -26.76 -8.30 14.14
CA LEU A 24 -26.49 -7.82 12.79
C LEU A 24 -25.39 -8.71 12.21
N PRO A 25 -25.52 -9.18 10.96
CA PRO A 25 -24.40 -9.83 10.28
C PRO A 25 -23.21 -8.86 10.33
N PRO A 26 -21.97 -9.35 10.53
CA PRO A 26 -20.80 -8.50 10.41
C PRO A 26 -20.89 -7.78 9.07
N GLY A 27 -20.75 -6.46 9.08
CA GLY A 27 -20.65 -5.68 7.86
C GLY A 27 -19.48 -6.20 7.01
N PRO A 28 -19.43 -5.85 5.72
CA PRO A 28 -18.26 -6.17 4.90
C PRO A 28 -16.99 -5.71 5.63
N ALA A 29 -15.94 -6.54 5.60
CA ALA A 29 -14.61 -6.14 6.07
C ALA A 29 -14.25 -4.85 5.38
N GLN A 30 -13.71 -3.87 6.09
CA GLN A 30 -13.10 -2.73 5.41
C GLN A 30 -11.61 -3.02 5.31
N ALA A 31 -10.91 -2.57 4.27
CA ALA A 31 -9.44 -2.47 4.30
C ALA A 31 -9.00 -1.48 5.41
N PHE A 32 -7.76 -1.00 5.44
CA PHE A 32 -7.38 0.09 6.36
C PHE A 32 -8.36 1.30 6.28
N SER A 33 -9.34 1.32 7.17
CA SER A 33 -10.55 2.12 7.02
C SER A 33 -10.60 3.30 7.97
N GLY A 34 -11.60 4.17 7.83
CA GLY A 34 -11.63 5.41 8.62
C GLY A 34 -10.45 6.35 8.31
N GLY A 35 -9.98 6.33 7.07
CA GLY A 35 -8.89 7.18 6.56
C GLY A 35 -7.50 6.73 6.98
N ASN A 36 -7.30 5.45 7.30
CA ASN A 36 -5.98 4.95 7.70
C ASN A 36 -4.99 4.91 6.52
N HIS A 37 -5.42 4.52 5.32
CA HIS A 37 -4.60 4.65 4.11
C HIS A 37 -4.08 6.10 3.92
N GLU A 38 -4.95 7.09 4.11
CA GLU A 38 -4.56 8.51 4.04
C GLU A 38 -3.48 8.86 5.08
N LYS A 39 -3.67 8.46 6.34
CA LYS A 39 -2.71 8.76 7.41
C LYS A 39 -1.36 8.11 7.15
N ILE A 40 -1.34 6.84 6.74
CA ILE A 40 -0.13 6.08 6.43
C ILE A 40 0.62 6.72 5.26
N THR A 41 -0.07 6.93 4.15
CA THR A 41 0.53 7.54 2.95
C THR A 41 1.03 8.97 3.22
N ARG A 42 0.28 9.79 3.97
CA ARG A 42 0.73 11.15 4.35
C ARG A 42 1.90 11.14 5.33
N ALA A 43 2.00 10.15 6.21
CA ALA A 43 3.16 9.98 7.09
C ALA A 43 4.41 9.56 6.29
N ALA A 44 4.23 8.82 5.21
CA ALA A 44 5.31 8.32 4.37
C ALA A 44 5.86 9.34 3.35
N LEU A 45 5.03 10.28 2.88
CA LEU A 45 5.34 11.14 1.72
C LEU A 45 5.43 12.62 2.08
N THR A 46 6.43 13.30 1.49
CA THR A 46 6.69 14.74 1.66
C THR A 46 6.43 15.52 0.38
N TRP A 47 5.25 15.34 -0.22
CA TRP A 47 4.86 15.99 -1.48
C TRP A 47 4.08 17.29 -1.23
N GLU A 48 3.95 18.13 -2.26
CA GLU A 48 3.10 19.32 -2.19
C GLU A 48 1.61 18.93 -2.03
N PRO A 49 0.80 19.79 -1.38
CA PRO A 49 -0.51 19.39 -0.86
C PRO A 49 -1.49 18.82 -1.89
N ARG A 50 -1.61 19.38 -3.10
CA ARG A 50 -2.57 18.87 -4.10
C ARG A 50 -2.12 17.54 -4.68
N SER A 51 -0.82 17.38 -4.90
CA SER A 51 -0.22 16.13 -5.37
C SER A 51 -0.35 15.03 -4.34
N LEU A 52 -0.09 15.35 -3.07
CA LEU A 52 -0.30 14.42 -1.95
C LEU A 52 -1.77 14.08 -1.78
N THR A 53 -2.68 15.04 -1.93
CA THR A 53 -4.13 14.79 -1.84
C THR A 53 -4.61 13.87 -2.96
N ALA A 54 -4.17 14.07 -4.21
CA ALA A 54 -4.50 13.16 -5.31
C ALA A 54 -4.01 11.72 -5.06
N MET A 55 -2.94 11.55 -4.28
CA MET A 55 -2.45 10.23 -3.90
C MET A 55 -3.20 9.64 -2.70
N ALA A 56 -3.36 10.43 -1.63
CA ALA A 56 -3.63 9.94 -0.29
C ALA A 56 -5.04 10.21 0.23
N ASP A 57 -5.85 11.05 -0.42
CA ASP A 57 -7.17 11.42 0.09
C ASP A 57 -8.01 10.17 0.44
N SER A 58 -8.58 10.14 1.65
CA SER A 58 -9.31 8.97 2.16
C SER A 58 -10.57 8.62 1.39
N ARG A 59 -11.09 9.53 0.55
CA ARG A 59 -12.29 9.30 -0.25
C ARG A 59 -11.98 9.06 -1.72
N ASP A 60 -11.04 9.83 -2.27
CA ASP A 60 -10.79 9.87 -3.72
C ASP A 60 -9.29 9.90 -4.06
N GLY A 61 -8.43 9.47 -3.14
CA GLY A 61 -7.00 9.28 -3.39
C GLY A 61 -6.74 8.02 -4.19
N ALA A 62 -5.67 8.02 -4.99
CA ALA A 62 -5.25 6.82 -5.71
C ALA A 62 -4.99 5.61 -4.79
N ILE A 63 -4.54 5.84 -3.55
CA ILE A 63 -4.28 4.78 -2.56
C ILE A 63 -5.56 4.05 -2.12
N VAL A 64 -6.74 4.66 -2.21
CA VAL A 64 -8.02 4.03 -1.84
C VAL A 64 -8.82 3.58 -3.07
N ALA A 65 -8.19 3.51 -4.24
CA ALA A 65 -8.88 3.19 -5.48
C ALA A 65 -9.37 1.73 -5.57
N ASP A 66 -8.70 0.81 -4.87
CA ASP A 66 -9.13 -0.60 -4.78
C ASP A 66 -10.25 -0.79 -3.74
N ASP A 67 -10.46 0.16 -2.82
CA ASP A 67 -11.56 0.15 -1.82
C ASP A 67 -12.94 0.51 -2.38
N GLN A 68 -13.08 0.57 -3.70
CA GLN A 68 -14.27 1.10 -4.36
C GLN A 68 -14.90 0.09 -5.32
N GLY A 69 -16.23 0.02 -5.33
CA GLY A 69 -17.00 -0.76 -6.29
C GLY A 69 -16.72 -2.26 -6.23
N ASP A 70 -16.46 -2.87 -7.39
CA ASP A 70 -16.21 -4.31 -7.48
C ASP A 70 -14.76 -4.70 -7.16
N TYR A 71 -13.81 -3.75 -7.19
CA TYR A 71 -12.41 -4.02 -6.81
C TYR A 71 -12.29 -4.43 -5.33
N PHE A 72 -13.10 -3.81 -4.47
CA PHE A 72 -13.18 -4.09 -3.04
C PHE A 72 -13.49 -5.55 -2.70
N LYS A 73 -14.08 -6.29 -3.65
CA LYS A 73 -14.47 -7.69 -3.46
C LYS A 73 -13.37 -8.66 -3.90
N LEU A 74 -12.16 -8.18 -4.20
CA LEU A 74 -11.07 -9.00 -4.73
C LEU A 74 -9.92 -9.02 -3.71
N GLY A 75 -9.82 -10.09 -2.93
CA GLY A 75 -8.85 -10.20 -1.83
C GLY A 75 -7.39 -10.10 -2.28
N ILE A 76 -7.06 -10.43 -3.53
CA ILE A 76 -5.72 -10.18 -4.10
C ILE A 76 -5.33 -8.70 -4.10
N LEU A 77 -6.29 -7.79 -4.18
CA LEU A 77 -6.04 -6.34 -4.13
C LEU A 77 -5.83 -5.85 -2.70
N HIS A 78 -6.17 -6.67 -1.70
CA HIS A 78 -6.04 -6.39 -0.27
C HIS A 78 -5.03 -7.33 0.43
N CYS A 79 -4.24 -8.10 -0.34
CA CYS A 79 -3.35 -9.15 0.16
C CYS A 79 -4.00 -10.13 1.17
N ASP A 80 -5.29 -10.41 1.01
CA ASP A 80 -6.02 -11.39 1.83
C ASP A 80 -5.80 -12.83 1.34
N ASN A 81 -6.41 -13.78 2.06
CA ASN A 81 -6.53 -15.20 1.68
C ASN A 81 -5.23 -16.02 1.67
N ALA A 82 -4.11 -15.47 2.13
CA ALA A 82 -2.89 -16.20 2.45
C ALA A 82 -2.90 -16.76 3.88
N ASP A 83 -4.07 -17.21 4.37
CA ASP A 83 -4.20 -17.80 5.70
C ASP A 83 -3.59 -19.19 5.75
N PHE A 84 -2.88 -19.43 6.84
CA PHE A 84 -2.24 -20.71 7.11
C PHE A 84 -2.07 -20.87 8.62
N LEU A 85 -2.24 -22.10 9.10
CA LEU A 85 -1.79 -22.51 10.43
C LEU A 85 -0.99 -23.80 10.30
N ALA A 86 0.24 -23.75 10.80
CA ALA A 86 1.08 -24.93 10.89
C ALA A 86 0.42 -26.02 11.76
N SER A 87 0.68 -27.28 11.46
CA SER A 87 0.08 -28.44 12.15
C SER A 87 0.31 -28.44 13.67
N ARG A 88 1.38 -27.80 14.15
CA ARG A 88 1.64 -27.58 15.58
C ARG A 88 0.59 -26.73 16.30
N PHE A 89 -0.23 -25.99 15.55
CA PHE A 89 -1.28 -25.11 16.06
C PHE A 89 -2.69 -25.64 15.77
N THR A 90 -2.84 -26.82 15.15
CA THR A 90 -4.15 -27.41 14.87
C THR A 90 -4.39 -28.66 15.71
N SER A 91 -5.58 -28.77 16.29
CA SER A 91 -5.98 -29.92 17.10
C SER A 91 -6.60 -31.01 16.22
N ALA A 92 -5.86 -32.10 15.99
CA ALA A 92 -6.27 -33.36 15.35
C ALA A 92 -6.64 -33.36 13.85
N SER A 93 -7.18 -32.27 13.30
CA SER A 93 -7.42 -32.13 11.85
C SER A 93 -6.39 -31.21 11.20
N ALA A 94 -6.02 -31.52 9.95
CA ALA A 94 -5.19 -30.62 9.14
C ALA A 94 -5.91 -29.29 8.92
N TYR A 95 -5.15 -28.20 8.87
CA TYR A 95 -5.69 -26.90 8.48
C TYR A 95 -6.25 -26.96 7.04
N PRO A 96 -7.38 -26.29 6.72
CA PRO A 96 -8.01 -26.41 5.40
C PRO A 96 -7.15 -25.93 4.22
N ARG A 97 -6.17 -25.06 4.47
CA ARG A 97 -5.22 -24.56 3.46
C ARG A 97 -3.81 -25.08 3.73
N THR A 98 -3.08 -25.40 2.68
CA THR A 98 -1.66 -25.72 2.73
C THR A 98 -0.80 -24.45 2.72
N ARG A 99 0.47 -24.58 3.12
CA ARG A 99 1.44 -23.47 3.05
C ARG A 99 1.66 -23.00 1.61
N ASP A 100 1.65 -23.92 0.65
CA ASP A 100 1.86 -23.63 -0.76
C ASP A 100 0.69 -22.86 -1.38
N GLU A 101 -0.55 -23.21 -1.01
CA GLU A 101 -1.75 -22.45 -1.41
C GLU A 101 -1.70 -21.04 -0.82
N ALA A 102 -1.38 -20.90 0.46
CA ALA A 102 -1.27 -19.59 1.09
C ALA A 102 -0.14 -18.74 0.46
N ASN A 103 1.00 -19.35 0.11
CA ASN A 103 2.06 -18.66 -0.63
C ASN A 103 1.61 -18.23 -2.02
N THR A 104 0.82 -19.06 -2.71
CA THR A 104 0.29 -18.73 -4.04
C THR A 104 -0.56 -17.46 -4.00
N GLU A 105 -1.42 -17.32 -2.99
CA GLU A 105 -2.26 -16.12 -2.81
C GLU A 105 -1.43 -14.88 -2.48
N LEU A 106 -0.48 -14.99 -1.54
CA LEU A 106 0.39 -13.87 -1.17
C LEU A 106 1.23 -13.39 -2.36
N LEU A 107 1.80 -14.33 -3.12
CA LEU A 107 2.56 -14.00 -4.32
C LEU A 107 1.69 -13.38 -5.42
N ALA A 108 0.38 -13.68 -5.44
CA ALA A 108 -0.54 -13.06 -6.38
C ALA A 108 -0.70 -11.55 -6.09
N CYS A 109 -0.84 -11.15 -4.82
CA CYS A 109 -0.91 -9.72 -4.50
C CYS A 109 0.42 -8.99 -4.81
N ILE A 110 1.55 -9.62 -4.47
CA ILE A 110 2.90 -9.09 -4.80
C ILE A 110 3.07 -8.92 -6.31
N ARG A 111 2.60 -9.88 -7.12
CA ARG A 111 2.62 -9.81 -8.58
C ARG A 111 1.84 -8.58 -9.09
N GLY A 112 0.70 -8.29 -8.47
CA GLY A 112 -0.06 -7.07 -8.72
C GLY A 112 0.79 -5.83 -8.53
N SER A 113 1.37 -5.64 -7.34
CA SER A 113 2.26 -4.51 -7.03
C SER A 113 3.46 -4.40 -7.98
N VAL A 114 4.08 -5.52 -8.37
CA VAL A 114 5.18 -5.55 -9.35
C VAL A 114 4.72 -5.06 -10.73
N ALA A 115 3.58 -5.55 -11.22
CA ALA A 115 3.02 -5.11 -12.49
C ALA A 115 2.68 -3.61 -12.49
N ARG A 116 2.11 -3.13 -11.37
CA ARG A 116 1.79 -1.72 -11.15
C ARG A 116 3.03 -0.83 -11.13
N LEU A 117 4.10 -1.22 -10.44
CA LEU A 117 5.37 -0.48 -10.46
C LEU A 117 5.93 -0.36 -11.89
N ARG A 118 5.98 -1.48 -12.63
CA ARG A 118 6.43 -1.50 -14.04
C ARG A 118 5.59 -0.55 -14.90
N ALA A 119 4.27 -0.52 -14.69
CA ALA A 119 3.37 0.38 -15.41
C ALA A 119 3.58 1.84 -15.03
N ALA A 120 3.74 2.15 -13.73
CA ALA A 120 4.03 3.49 -13.24
C ALA A 120 5.31 4.07 -13.87
N VAL A 121 6.38 3.28 -13.94
CA VAL A 121 7.64 3.69 -14.59
C VAL A 121 7.41 4.04 -16.06
N ARG A 122 6.67 3.19 -16.80
CA ARG A 122 6.35 3.47 -18.22
C ARG A 122 5.49 4.72 -18.40
N TYR A 123 4.47 4.92 -17.57
CA TYR A 123 3.60 6.09 -17.67
C TYR A 123 4.32 7.39 -17.33
N ALA A 124 5.34 7.34 -16.47
CA ALA A 124 6.15 8.50 -16.11
C ALA A 124 6.90 9.09 -17.31
N ASP A 125 7.19 8.30 -18.36
CA ASP A 125 7.78 8.79 -19.61
C ASP A 125 6.97 9.94 -20.23
N GLY A 126 5.64 9.90 -20.07
CA GLY A 126 4.71 10.93 -20.57
C GLY A 126 4.70 12.24 -19.77
N LEU A 127 5.37 12.30 -18.60
CA LEU A 127 5.44 13.52 -17.78
C LEU A 127 6.35 14.58 -18.39
N VAL A 128 7.34 14.16 -19.18
CA VAL A 128 8.42 15.02 -19.66
C VAL A 128 8.76 14.72 -21.12
N ASP A 129 9.21 15.73 -21.85
CA ASP A 129 9.65 15.56 -23.24
C ASP A 129 11.03 14.87 -23.33
N PRO A 130 11.57 14.61 -24.54
CA PRO A 130 12.90 13.99 -24.67
C PRO A 130 14.05 14.82 -24.08
N GLN A 131 13.89 16.12 -23.90
CA GLN A 131 14.85 17.01 -23.22
C GLN A 131 14.59 17.07 -21.70
N GLY A 132 13.59 16.30 -21.26
CA GLY A 132 12.99 16.24 -19.94
C GLY A 132 12.51 17.56 -19.38
N ARG A 133 11.99 18.42 -20.25
CA ARG A 133 11.12 19.52 -19.83
C ARG A 133 9.74 18.94 -19.49
N VAL A 134 9.16 19.39 -18.38
CA VAL A 134 7.83 18.97 -17.96
C VAL A 134 6.78 19.33 -19.00
N ILE A 135 5.91 18.38 -19.34
CA ILE A 135 4.78 18.57 -20.23
C ILE A 135 3.57 19.00 -19.38
N ALA A 136 3.26 20.30 -19.39
CA ALA A 136 2.23 20.89 -18.52
C ALA A 136 0.87 20.15 -18.59
N ARG A 137 0.36 19.89 -19.80
CA ARG A 137 -0.94 19.20 -20.00
C ARG A 137 -0.98 17.76 -19.47
N GLN A 138 0.18 17.13 -19.24
CA GLN A 138 0.30 15.76 -18.75
C GLN A 138 0.54 15.69 -17.23
N SER A 139 0.91 16.81 -16.62
CA SER A 139 1.34 16.89 -15.22
C SER A 139 0.45 17.78 -14.35
N ASP A 140 -0.46 18.54 -14.96
CA ASP A 140 -1.44 19.38 -14.28
C ASP A 140 -2.53 18.58 -13.54
N LEU A 141 -2.96 19.12 -12.39
CA LEU A 141 -4.08 18.63 -11.55
C LEU A 141 -5.23 19.66 -11.47
N GLY A 142 -5.37 20.56 -12.45
CA GLY A 142 -6.44 21.54 -12.53
C GLY A 142 -7.84 20.92 -12.65
N SER A 143 -7.91 19.67 -13.09
CA SER A 143 -9.06 18.78 -12.88
C SER A 143 -8.64 17.57 -12.04
N PRO A 144 -9.55 16.98 -11.24
CA PRO A 144 -9.27 15.74 -10.53
C PRO A 144 -8.82 14.62 -11.48
N CYS A 145 -8.07 13.67 -10.93
CA CYS A 145 -7.81 12.40 -11.59
C CYS A 145 -9.04 11.48 -11.48
N THR A 146 -9.05 10.38 -12.21
CA THR A 146 -10.09 9.35 -12.10
C THR A 146 -9.41 7.99 -12.11
N TRP A 147 -9.73 7.16 -11.13
CA TRP A 147 -9.07 5.87 -10.90
C TRP A 147 -9.90 4.73 -11.52
N ASN A 148 -9.89 4.64 -12.84
CA ASN A 148 -10.70 3.66 -13.58
C ASN A 148 -9.88 2.85 -14.60
N GLU A 149 -8.57 2.83 -14.43
CA GLU A 149 -7.58 2.16 -15.28
C GLU A 149 -7.55 2.63 -16.75
N ARG A 150 -8.29 3.69 -17.10
CA ARG A 150 -8.25 4.27 -18.44
C ARG A 150 -7.13 5.29 -18.52
N ALA A 151 -6.32 5.18 -19.57
CA ALA A 151 -5.23 6.11 -19.81
C ALA A 151 -5.75 7.56 -19.93
N GLY A 152 -5.24 8.43 -19.07
CA GLY A 152 -5.45 9.86 -19.07
C GLY A 152 -4.13 10.63 -19.05
N ARG A 153 -4.09 11.72 -18.27
CA ARG A 153 -2.85 12.49 -18.05
C ARG A 153 -1.78 11.60 -17.40
N ALA A 154 -0.54 11.72 -17.84
CA ALA A 154 0.57 10.91 -17.34
C ALA A 154 0.68 10.92 -15.80
N LYS A 155 0.55 12.09 -15.16
CA LYS A 155 0.57 12.17 -13.68
C LYS A 155 -0.53 11.34 -13.04
N CYS A 156 -1.77 11.41 -13.52
CA CYS A 156 -2.87 10.59 -13.02
C CYS A 156 -2.60 9.10 -13.24
N ASN A 157 -2.10 8.71 -14.41
CA ASN A 157 -1.79 7.30 -14.70
C ASN A 157 -0.71 6.77 -13.75
N VAL A 158 0.35 7.54 -13.50
CA VAL A 158 1.39 7.14 -12.54
C VAL A 158 0.81 7.02 -11.14
N LEU A 159 0.07 8.02 -10.67
CA LEU A 159 -0.54 8.00 -9.35
C LEU A 159 -1.49 6.81 -9.18
N GLU A 160 -2.33 6.50 -10.18
CA GLU A 160 -3.23 5.34 -10.13
C GLU A 160 -2.44 4.04 -9.98
N GLN A 161 -1.40 3.85 -10.79
CA GLN A 161 -0.61 2.62 -10.71
C GLN A 161 0.12 2.53 -9.37
N LEU A 162 0.71 3.61 -8.86
CA LEU A 162 1.34 3.60 -7.53
C LEU A 162 0.32 3.34 -6.43
N GLY A 163 -0.82 4.02 -6.43
CA GLY A 163 -1.90 3.84 -5.45
C GLY A 163 -2.39 2.40 -5.39
N ARG A 164 -2.82 1.83 -6.52
CA ARG A 164 -3.27 0.42 -6.60
C ARG A 164 -2.14 -0.59 -6.35
N GLY A 165 -0.88 -0.19 -6.52
CA GLY A 165 0.27 -1.04 -6.23
C GLY A 165 0.70 -1.02 -4.76
N TRP A 166 0.44 0.09 -4.07
CA TRP A 166 0.81 0.32 -2.68
C TRP A 166 -0.32 -0.02 -1.70
N HIS A 167 -1.57 0.09 -2.13
CA HIS A 167 -2.74 -0.29 -1.34
C HIS A 167 -2.62 -1.72 -0.74
N PRO A 168 -2.38 -2.78 -1.53
CA PRO A 168 -2.16 -4.13 -0.99
C PRO A 168 -0.96 -4.24 -0.05
N ILE A 169 0.05 -3.38 -0.19
CA ILE A 169 1.22 -3.35 0.71
C ILE A 169 0.84 -2.78 2.07
N GLU A 170 0.03 -1.73 2.11
CA GLU A 170 -0.54 -1.23 3.38
C GLU A 170 -1.42 -2.32 4.00
N ASP A 171 -2.34 -2.90 3.24
CA ASP A 171 -3.25 -3.94 3.72
C ASP A 171 -2.55 -5.20 4.23
N PHE A 172 -1.43 -5.59 3.62
CA PHE A 172 -0.61 -6.68 4.14
C PHE A 172 -0.28 -6.49 5.63
N TYR A 173 0.05 -5.28 6.08
CA TYR A 173 0.38 -5.06 7.50
C TYR A 173 -0.84 -5.08 8.41
N SER A 174 -2.02 -4.63 7.96
CA SER A 174 -3.26 -4.70 8.74
C SER A 174 -3.87 -6.11 8.75
N HIS A 175 -3.78 -6.84 7.65
CA HIS A 175 -4.49 -8.09 7.42
C HIS A 175 -3.63 -9.32 7.74
N SER A 176 -2.32 -9.14 7.97
CA SER A 176 -1.41 -10.21 8.37
C SER A 176 -1.04 -10.21 9.84
N ASN A 177 -0.45 -11.32 10.30
CA ASN A 177 0.18 -11.42 11.61
C ASN A 177 1.64 -10.94 11.67
N TRP A 178 2.16 -10.27 10.63
CA TRP A 178 3.57 -9.91 10.50
C TRP A 178 4.09 -9.10 11.70
N SER A 179 3.43 -7.99 11.98
CA SER A 179 3.82 -7.09 13.07
C SER A 179 3.21 -7.47 14.41
N ASP A 180 2.34 -8.48 14.43
CA ASP A 180 1.46 -8.69 15.57
C ASP A 180 2.18 -9.36 16.73
N GLN A 181 1.75 -9.00 17.94
CA GLN A 181 1.81 -9.88 19.10
C GLN A 181 0.57 -10.78 19.09
N ALA A 182 0.73 -12.04 19.51
CA ALA A 182 -0.41 -12.93 19.70
C ALA A 182 -1.32 -12.38 20.81
N GLY A 183 -2.64 -12.59 20.66
CA GLY A 183 -3.59 -12.29 21.72
C GLY A 183 -3.47 -13.28 22.88
N ALA A 184 -4.14 -12.96 23.99
CA ALA A 184 -4.25 -13.89 25.11
C ALA A 184 -5.04 -15.16 24.72
N GLY A 185 -4.61 -16.32 25.21
CA GLY A 185 -5.28 -17.61 24.98
C GLY A 185 -4.45 -18.57 24.12
N PRO A 186 -4.99 -19.77 23.83
CA PRO A 186 -4.32 -20.76 22.99
C PRO A 186 -4.16 -20.24 21.56
N ILE A 187 -3.06 -20.61 20.90
CA ILE A 187 -2.87 -20.33 19.48
C ILE A 187 -3.78 -21.25 18.66
N GLY A 188 -4.46 -20.69 17.66
CA GLY A 188 -5.38 -21.41 16.79
C GLY A 188 -6.10 -20.47 15.82
N THR A 189 -7.19 -20.93 15.21
CA THR A 189 -7.96 -20.14 14.21
C THR A 189 -8.48 -18.82 14.76
N ASP A 190 -8.93 -18.79 16.01
CA ASP A 190 -9.47 -17.60 16.67
C ASP A 190 -8.39 -16.69 17.28
N ASN A 191 -7.15 -17.18 17.39
CA ASN A 191 -6.02 -16.45 17.92
C ASN A 191 -4.74 -16.92 17.21
N PRO A 192 -4.56 -16.58 15.93
CA PRO A 192 -3.38 -17.00 15.17
C PRO A 192 -2.12 -16.42 15.81
N PRO A 193 -0.95 -17.06 15.60
CA PRO A 193 0.31 -16.57 16.16
C PRO A 193 0.58 -15.13 15.68
N GLY A 194 1.33 -14.36 16.46
CA GLY A 194 1.91 -13.09 16.04
C GLY A 194 3.40 -13.28 15.77
N LEU A 195 3.91 -12.76 14.65
CA LEU A 195 5.33 -12.93 14.30
C LEU A 195 6.24 -11.91 14.99
N ASN A 196 5.66 -10.90 15.63
CA ASN A 196 6.36 -9.85 16.35
C ASN A 196 7.50 -9.19 15.54
N ARG A 197 7.37 -9.11 14.21
CA ARG A 197 8.39 -8.49 13.36
C ARG A 197 8.38 -6.98 13.56
N THR A 198 9.56 -6.38 13.45
CA THR A 198 9.77 -4.94 13.64
C THR A 198 10.35 -4.26 12.41
N GLY A 199 10.57 -5.01 11.34
CA GLY A 199 11.07 -4.50 10.06
C GLY A 199 10.08 -4.76 8.94
N ILE A 200 10.31 -4.10 7.81
CA ILE A 200 9.58 -4.29 6.55
C ILE A 200 9.67 -5.75 6.12
N ALA A 201 8.58 -6.28 5.56
CA ALA A 201 8.56 -7.63 5.00
C ALA A 201 9.53 -7.76 3.82
N PRO A 202 10.54 -8.65 3.89
CA PRO A 202 11.60 -8.72 2.87
C PRO A 202 11.10 -9.24 1.52
N PHE A 203 9.98 -9.96 1.49
CA PHE A 203 9.32 -10.42 0.28
C PHE A 203 8.44 -9.35 -0.40
N LEU A 204 8.43 -8.10 0.08
CA LEU A 204 7.78 -6.96 -0.58
C LEU A 204 8.79 -6.09 -1.35
N ASP A 205 9.90 -6.66 -1.83
CA ASP A 205 10.91 -5.94 -2.61
C ASP A 205 10.48 -5.75 -4.08
N ILE A 206 9.44 -4.93 -4.27
CA ILE A 206 8.75 -4.75 -5.55
C ILE A 206 9.69 -4.27 -6.66
N ARG A 207 10.64 -3.36 -6.35
CA ARG A 207 11.59 -2.87 -7.34
C ARG A 207 12.52 -3.96 -7.83
N ARG A 208 13.12 -4.73 -6.91
CA ARG A 208 13.98 -5.85 -7.29
C ARG A 208 13.23 -6.81 -8.22
N TYR A 209 12.02 -7.21 -7.84
CA TYR A 209 11.20 -8.14 -8.62
C TYR A 209 10.76 -7.57 -9.96
N SER A 210 10.59 -6.25 -10.06
CA SER A 210 10.23 -5.59 -11.32
C SER A 210 11.27 -5.76 -12.43
N SER A 211 12.54 -5.93 -12.08
CA SER A 211 13.65 -6.20 -13.02
C SER A 211 13.87 -7.68 -13.36
N MET A 212 13.17 -8.59 -12.68
CA MET A 212 13.33 -10.04 -12.82
C MET A 212 12.23 -10.65 -13.69
N LYS A 213 12.44 -11.89 -14.16
CA LYS A 213 11.35 -12.67 -14.77
C LYS A 213 10.37 -13.11 -13.68
N ASP A 214 9.11 -13.30 -14.07
CA ASP A 214 8.05 -13.56 -13.10
C ASP A 214 8.20 -14.87 -12.32
N ALA A 215 8.77 -15.90 -12.94
CA ALA A 215 9.09 -17.16 -12.25
C ALA A 215 10.22 -16.96 -11.23
N ASP A 216 11.30 -16.29 -11.63
CA ASP A 216 12.51 -16.13 -10.82
C ASP A 216 12.23 -15.32 -9.54
N TRP A 217 11.49 -14.22 -9.65
CA TRP A 217 11.19 -13.43 -8.45
C TRP A 217 10.17 -14.10 -7.55
N ALA A 218 9.21 -14.85 -8.11
CA ALA A 218 8.21 -15.55 -7.31
C ALA A 218 8.87 -16.66 -6.46
N GLU A 219 9.84 -17.38 -7.02
CA GLU A 219 10.65 -18.35 -6.27
C GLU A 219 11.44 -17.66 -5.14
N GLU A 220 12.10 -16.53 -5.44
CA GLU A 220 12.87 -15.79 -4.44
C GLU A 220 11.98 -15.25 -3.31
N ALA A 221 10.85 -14.63 -3.64
CA ALA A 221 9.88 -14.14 -2.67
C ALA A 221 9.32 -15.28 -1.81
N ALA A 222 9.00 -16.43 -2.41
CA ALA A 222 8.51 -17.60 -1.68
C ALA A 222 9.51 -18.09 -0.62
N GLY A 223 10.81 -18.08 -0.93
CA GLY A 223 11.87 -18.47 0.00
C GLY A 223 12.05 -17.52 1.19
N LEU A 224 11.48 -16.31 1.12
CA LEU A 224 11.55 -15.29 2.18
C LEU A 224 10.30 -15.27 3.07
N ILE A 225 9.23 -15.97 2.70
CA ILE A 225 7.98 -16.03 3.48
C ILE A 225 8.19 -16.93 4.71
N PRO A 226 8.02 -16.41 5.94
CA PRO A 226 8.07 -17.26 7.14
C PRO A 226 6.94 -18.30 7.14
N GLU A 227 7.24 -19.50 7.64
CA GLU A 227 6.26 -20.60 7.74
C GLU A 227 4.95 -20.15 8.41
N ASP A 228 5.06 -19.43 9.53
CA ASP A 228 3.94 -18.98 10.37
C ASP A 228 3.26 -17.68 9.92
N LEU A 229 3.65 -17.12 8.76
CA LEU A 229 2.95 -15.95 8.22
C LEU A 229 1.52 -16.32 7.82
N ALA A 230 0.54 -15.51 8.20
CA ALA A 230 -0.82 -15.64 7.73
C ALA A 230 -1.41 -14.27 7.43
N THR A 231 -2.17 -14.16 6.35
CA THR A 231 -3.18 -13.10 6.18
C THR A 231 -4.58 -13.65 6.43
N GLY A 232 -5.58 -12.80 6.63
CA GLY A 232 -6.94 -13.23 6.93
C GLY A 232 -7.66 -13.83 5.74
N CYS A 233 -8.45 -14.89 5.96
CA CYS A 233 -9.44 -15.34 4.98
C CYS A 233 -10.56 -14.30 4.87
N TYR A 234 -10.84 -13.85 3.65
CA TYR A 234 -11.95 -12.96 3.32
C TYR A 234 -12.90 -13.66 2.35
N PRO A 235 -14.22 -13.71 2.63
CA PRO A 235 -15.17 -14.33 1.71
C PRO A 235 -15.30 -13.52 0.41
N ASP A 236 -14.56 -13.91 -0.61
CA ASP A 236 -14.58 -13.32 -1.94
C ASP A 236 -14.71 -14.39 -3.03
N PHE A 237 -14.88 -13.94 -4.29
CA PHE A 237 -14.50 -14.81 -5.39
C PHE A 237 -13.01 -15.08 -5.24
N GLU A 238 -12.60 -16.34 -5.10
CA GLU A 238 -11.18 -16.68 -5.01
C GLU A 238 -10.41 -15.85 -6.05
N SER A 239 -9.36 -15.19 -5.60
CA SER A 239 -8.44 -14.37 -6.39
C SER A 239 -7.84 -15.10 -7.60
N THR A 240 -7.99 -16.42 -7.65
CA THR A 240 -7.59 -17.34 -8.73
C THR A 240 -8.74 -17.74 -9.68
N GLY A 241 -9.97 -17.26 -9.45
CA GLY A 241 -11.11 -17.38 -10.36
C GLY A 241 -12.06 -18.56 -10.11
N VAL A 242 -12.05 -19.17 -8.92
CA VAL A 242 -12.77 -20.44 -8.67
C VAL A 242 -13.63 -20.37 -7.39
N LYS A 243 -14.83 -19.79 -7.51
CA LYS A 243 -15.94 -19.78 -6.51
C LYS A 243 -15.74 -18.84 -5.31
N THR A 244 -16.87 -18.57 -4.63
CA THR A 244 -16.86 -17.90 -3.33
C THR A 244 -16.11 -18.76 -2.31
N ALA A 245 -15.06 -18.22 -1.70
CA ALA A 245 -14.30 -18.90 -0.66
C ALA A 245 -15.11 -18.95 0.65
N ASP A 246 -15.39 -20.15 1.14
CA ASP A 246 -15.85 -20.34 2.52
C ASP A 246 -14.65 -20.21 3.46
N CYS A 247 -14.79 -19.35 4.47
CA CYS A 247 -13.78 -19.17 5.53
C CYS A 247 -14.02 -20.06 6.76
N THR A 248 -15.02 -20.95 6.71
CA THR A 248 -15.33 -21.88 7.80
C THR A 248 -14.10 -22.72 8.17
N GLY A 249 -13.71 -22.66 9.44
CA GLY A 249 -12.56 -23.40 9.97
C GLY A 249 -11.19 -22.81 9.61
N ARG A 250 -11.15 -21.63 8.98
CA ARG A 250 -9.93 -20.88 8.65
C ARG A 250 -9.72 -19.72 9.63
N VAL A 251 -8.54 -19.13 9.59
CA VAL A 251 -8.21 -17.86 10.24
C VAL A 251 -8.90 -16.76 9.46
N GLU A 252 -10.05 -16.31 9.96
CA GLU A 252 -10.85 -15.28 9.31
C GLU A 252 -10.22 -13.89 9.49
N HIS A 253 -10.25 -13.07 8.43
CA HIS A 253 -9.84 -11.68 8.45
C HIS A 253 -10.57 -10.90 9.55
N ASN A 254 -11.88 -10.75 9.42
CA ASN A 254 -12.73 -9.95 10.31
C ASN A 254 -12.74 -10.38 11.77
N ARG A 255 -12.49 -11.66 12.04
CA ARG A 255 -12.59 -12.22 13.39
C ARG A 255 -11.22 -12.28 14.08
N ALA A 256 -10.16 -12.55 13.34
CA ALA A 256 -8.89 -13.00 13.90
C ALA A 256 -7.67 -12.15 13.58
N LEU A 257 -7.58 -11.57 12.37
CA LEU A 257 -6.35 -10.91 11.92
C LEU A 257 -6.47 -9.42 11.63
N ASN A 258 -7.67 -8.91 11.39
CA ASN A 258 -7.83 -7.56 10.90
C ASN A 258 -7.39 -6.47 11.89
N LYS A 259 -6.71 -5.46 11.35
CA LYS A 259 -6.33 -4.23 12.05
C LYS A 259 -6.79 -3.02 11.25
N ASP A 260 -7.94 -3.15 10.61
CA ASP A 260 -8.54 -2.15 9.70
C ASP A 260 -8.78 -0.83 10.42
N THR A 261 -9.12 -0.92 11.72
CA THR A 261 -9.25 0.21 12.64
C THR A 261 -8.59 -0.10 13.97
N GLU A 262 -8.26 0.94 14.74
CA GLU A 262 -7.72 0.81 16.10
C GLU A 262 -8.69 0.08 17.06
N ALA A 263 -10.00 0.09 16.76
CA ALA A 263 -11.03 -0.58 17.56
C ALA A 263 -11.17 -2.08 17.27
N ALA A 264 -10.56 -2.60 16.20
CA ALA A 264 -10.61 -4.02 15.89
C ALA A 264 -9.98 -4.86 17.01
N ARG A 265 -10.47 -6.08 17.24
CA ARG A 265 -10.00 -6.92 18.36
C ARG A 265 -8.48 -7.16 18.30
N ARG A 266 -7.96 -7.43 17.10
CA ARG A 266 -6.53 -7.74 16.89
C ARG A 266 -5.64 -6.49 16.99
N SER A 267 -6.21 -5.29 16.88
CA SER A 267 -5.51 -4.00 17.02
C SER A 267 -4.98 -3.73 18.44
N GLY A 268 -5.51 -4.44 19.45
CA GLY A 268 -5.05 -4.35 20.83
C GLY A 268 -3.57 -4.65 21.01
N HIS A 269 -3.05 -4.35 22.21
CA HIS A 269 -1.64 -4.57 22.57
C HIS A 269 -0.63 -3.84 21.65
N GLY A 270 -1.04 -2.74 21.03
CA GLY A 270 -0.18 -1.93 20.15
C GLY A 270 -0.02 -2.48 18.74
N ASN A 271 -0.73 -3.56 18.36
CA ASN A 271 -0.62 -4.15 17.04
C ASN A 271 -1.02 -3.19 15.92
N PHE A 272 -2.06 -2.37 16.12
CA PHE A 272 -2.47 -1.37 15.12
C PHE A 272 -1.37 -0.33 14.86
N GLN A 273 -0.79 0.23 15.93
CA GLN A 273 0.31 1.18 15.81
C GLN A 273 1.49 0.56 15.06
N ARG A 274 1.88 -0.66 15.39
CA ARG A 274 2.99 -1.35 14.73
C ARG A 274 2.73 -1.61 13.25
N ALA A 275 1.51 -2.03 12.90
CA ALA A 275 1.11 -2.26 11.53
C ALA A 275 1.16 -0.96 10.71
N THR A 276 0.54 0.11 11.22
CA THR A 276 0.53 1.42 10.54
C THR A 276 1.92 2.05 10.42
N GLU A 277 2.77 1.93 11.45
CA GLU A 277 4.16 2.40 11.42
C GLU A 277 5.01 1.65 10.39
N LEU A 278 4.86 0.32 10.30
CA LEU A 278 5.57 -0.48 9.30
C LEU A 278 5.07 -0.23 7.90
N ALA A 279 3.75 -0.09 7.71
CA ALA A 279 3.17 0.29 6.43
C ALA A 279 3.74 1.64 5.96
N ALA A 280 3.78 2.66 6.83
CA ALA A 280 4.32 3.97 6.47
C ALA A 280 5.82 3.90 6.12
N GLN A 281 6.60 3.12 6.86
CA GLN A 281 8.01 2.87 6.53
C GLN A 281 8.18 2.15 5.19
N ASP A 282 7.33 1.17 4.90
CA ASP A 282 7.37 0.46 3.62
C ASP A 282 6.98 1.38 2.47
N ILE A 283 5.91 2.17 2.58
CA ILE A 283 5.51 3.13 1.55
C ILE A 283 6.61 4.19 1.29
N ALA A 284 7.28 4.68 2.33
CA ALA A 284 8.41 5.58 2.17
C ALA A 284 9.56 4.91 1.41
N ARG A 285 9.82 3.62 1.69
CA ARG A 285 10.79 2.81 0.94
C ARG A 285 10.33 2.56 -0.50
N GLN A 286 9.08 2.18 -0.75
CA GLN A 286 8.53 1.97 -2.10
C GLN A 286 8.63 3.23 -2.95
N TRP A 287 8.36 4.41 -2.36
CA TRP A 287 8.56 5.68 -3.03
C TRP A 287 10.04 5.89 -3.40
N LYS A 288 10.96 5.70 -2.44
CA LYS A 288 12.40 5.79 -2.70
C LYS A 288 12.82 4.83 -3.82
N ASP A 289 12.35 3.60 -3.80
CA ASP A 289 12.67 2.58 -4.80
C ASP A 289 12.12 2.96 -6.18
N PHE A 290 10.87 3.42 -6.26
CA PHE A 290 10.29 3.92 -7.50
C PHE A 290 11.07 5.10 -8.08
N THR A 291 11.46 6.08 -7.25
CA THR A 291 12.26 7.22 -7.73
C THR A 291 13.63 6.79 -8.27
N ALA A 292 14.28 5.84 -7.60
CA ALA A 292 15.53 5.27 -8.07
C ALA A 292 15.35 4.50 -9.40
N GLU A 293 14.22 3.82 -9.58
CA GLU A 293 13.88 3.14 -10.82
C GLU A 293 13.63 4.10 -11.98
N LEU A 294 12.99 5.24 -11.74
CA LEU A 294 12.82 6.30 -12.75
C LEU A 294 14.18 6.86 -13.22
N ILE A 295 15.10 7.10 -12.28
CA ILE A 295 16.44 7.62 -12.61
C ILE A 295 17.23 6.58 -13.41
N ALA A 296 17.17 5.31 -13.01
CA ALA A 296 17.84 4.22 -13.72
C ALA A 296 17.28 4.00 -15.14
N THR A 297 15.95 4.08 -15.30
CA THR A 297 15.27 3.83 -16.57
C THR A 297 15.39 4.99 -17.55
N TYR A 298 15.35 6.24 -17.05
CA TYR A 298 15.35 7.45 -17.87
C TYR A 298 16.47 8.43 -17.47
N PRO A 299 17.76 8.05 -17.61
CA PRO A 299 18.88 8.90 -17.20
C PRO A 299 19.08 10.12 -18.12
N ASP A 300 18.67 10.00 -19.38
CA ASP A 300 18.98 10.98 -20.42
C ASP A 300 18.44 12.36 -20.09
N ASN A 301 19.31 13.37 -20.23
CA ASN A 301 19.03 14.77 -19.90
C ASN A 301 18.61 15.00 -18.43
N GLY A 302 18.64 13.99 -17.54
CA GLY A 302 18.09 13.98 -16.19
C GLY A 302 16.59 13.64 -16.13
N ARG A 303 16.04 12.95 -17.15
CA ARG A 303 14.58 12.67 -17.35
C ARG A 303 13.90 12.14 -16.09
N GLY A 304 14.45 11.11 -15.45
CA GLY A 304 13.95 10.56 -14.20
C GLY A 304 13.77 11.61 -13.10
N GLU A 305 14.74 12.50 -12.88
CA GLU A 305 14.68 13.53 -11.84
C GLU A 305 13.53 14.53 -12.04
N GLN A 306 13.19 14.88 -13.29
CA GLN A 306 12.03 15.77 -13.50
C GLN A 306 10.70 15.03 -13.51
N MET A 307 10.67 13.74 -13.85
CA MET A 307 9.47 12.93 -13.62
C MET A 307 9.15 12.92 -12.13
N ILE A 308 10.16 12.72 -11.27
CA ILE A 308 10.01 12.80 -9.81
C ILE A 308 9.51 14.18 -9.40
N CYS A 309 10.16 15.26 -9.85
CA CYS A 309 9.71 16.63 -9.57
C CYS A 309 8.25 16.86 -9.98
N ALA A 310 7.86 16.40 -11.17
CA ALA A 310 6.50 16.57 -11.67
C ALA A 310 5.44 15.81 -10.88
N LEU A 311 5.80 14.65 -10.30
CA LEU A 311 4.90 13.89 -9.44
C LEU A 311 4.67 14.59 -8.09
N THR A 312 5.72 15.17 -7.51
CA THR A 312 5.67 15.72 -6.15
C THR A 312 5.17 17.17 -6.05
N HIS A 313 5.16 17.93 -7.16
CA HIS A 313 4.77 19.34 -7.17
C HIS A 313 3.36 19.57 -7.73
N ASP A 314 2.65 20.56 -7.21
CA ASP A 314 1.30 20.97 -7.57
C ASP A 314 1.24 21.75 -8.88
N THR A 315 2.30 22.49 -9.20
CA THR A 315 2.47 23.21 -10.48
C THR A 315 3.77 22.84 -11.20
N PRO A 316 3.94 21.58 -11.64
CA PRO A 316 5.20 21.07 -12.19
C PRO A 316 5.84 21.91 -13.29
N ALA A 317 5.05 22.43 -14.22
CA ALA A 317 5.56 23.23 -15.34
C ALA A 317 6.26 24.54 -14.90
N LEU A 318 5.91 25.05 -13.71
CA LEU A 318 6.53 26.23 -13.11
C LEU A 318 7.63 25.86 -12.11
N SER A 319 7.38 24.85 -11.27
CA SER A 319 8.24 24.46 -10.16
C SER A 319 9.44 23.60 -10.58
N CYS A 320 9.37 22.94 -11.73
CA CYS A 320 10.38 22.01 -12.24
C CYS A 320 11.03 22.52 -13.55
N PRO A 321 11.78 23.64 -13.53
CA PRO A 321 12.45 24.11 -14.72
C PRO A 321 13.69 23.27 -15.04
N ARG A 322 13.74 22.67 -16.23
CA ARG A 322 15.03 22.38 -16.89
C ARG A 322 15.46 23.55 -17.75
N GLY A 323 16.63 24.10 -17.42
CA GLY A 323 17.32 25.06 -18.27
C GLY A 323 17.39 26.49 -17.71
N ARG A 324 18.29 26.72 -16.76
CA ARG A 324 19.34 27.70 -17.06
C ARG A 324 20.54 26.89 -17.52
N ARG A 325 20.94 27.05 -18.80
CA ARG A 325 22.36 26.92 -19.10
C ARG A 325 23.05 27.82 -18.09
N VAL A 326 23.86 27.27 -17.20
CA VAL A 326 24.99 28.04 -16.71
C VAL A 326 25.75 28.37 -17.97
N LEU A 327 25.57 29.59 -18.49
CA LEU A 327 26.48 30.15 -19.46
C LEU A 327 27.83 30.10 -18.73
N ARG A 328 28.66 29.10 -19.05
CA ARG A 328 30.08 29.22 -18.79
C ARG A 328 30.48 30.48 -19.54
N GLU A 329 30.79 31.54 -18.81
CA GLU A 329 31.47 32.68 -19.40
C GLU A 329 32.63 32.14 -20.22
N PRO A 330 32.80 32.60 -21.48
CA PRO A 330 34.02 32.29 -22.20
C PRO A 330 35.15 32.89 -21.37
N THR A 331 36.00 32.04 -20.81
CA THR A 331 37.29 32.44 -20.26
C THR A 331 37.95 33.33 -21.31
N ARG A 332 38.08 34.62 -21.00
CA ARG A 332 38.81 35.58 -21.81
C ARG A 332 40.21 35.01 -22.03
N ALA A 333 40.48 34.59 -23.26
CA ALA A 333 41.84 34.45 -23.74
C ALA A 333 42.48 35.83 -23.71
N SER A 334 43.29 36.11 -22.68
CA SER A 334 44.20 37.26 -22.69
C SER A 334 45.31 36.97 -23.70
N GLY A 335 45.06 37.35 -24.95
CA GLY A 335 46.12 37.69 -25.89
C GLY A 335 46.42 39.18 -25.78
N ALA A 336 47.62 39.54 -25.32
CA ALA A 336 48.21 40.83 -25.62
C ALA A 336 49.68 40.63 -25.98
N PHE A 337 49.97 41.11 -27.18
CA PHE A 337 51.17 40.98 -27.97
C PHE A 337 52.08 42.20 -27.73
N THR A 338 53.39 42.00 -27.86
CA THR A 338 54.45 42.97 -28.23
C THR A 338 54.84 44.15 -27.32
N GLY A 339 56.14 44.19 -27.01
CA GLY A 339 56.88 45.40 -26.61
C GLY A 339 58.38 45.11 -26.51
N LYS A 340 59.10 45.25 -27.64
CA LYS A 340 60.57 45.10 -27.74
C LYS A 340 61.24 46.46 -27.52
N LYS A 341 62.38 46.45 -26.79
CA LYS A 341 63.46 47.45 -26.68
C LYS A 341 63.18 48.77 -25.94
N LEU A 342 63.95 49.00 -24.86
CA LEU A 342 65.03 49.99 -24.87
C LEU A 342 66.10 49.65 -23.79
N LEU A 343 67.37 49.85 -24.16
CA LEU A 343 68.55 49.80 -23.30
C LEU A 343 68.49 50.89 -22.22
N THR A 344 68.95 50.60 -21.00
CA THR A 344 69.94 51.44 -20.30
C THR A 344 70.75 50.61 -19.28
N ASP A 345 72.06 50.67 -19.53
CA ASP A 345 73.24 50.46 -18.70
C ASP A 345 73.15 50.94 -17.22
N ARG A 346 73.65 50.13 -16.27
CA ARG A 346 74.63 50.51 -15.21
C ARG A 346 74.82 49.43 -14.11
N SER A 347 76.02 48.85 -14.11
CA SER A 347 76.92 48.61 -12.96
C SER A 347 76.35 48.42 -11.54
N ARG A 348 76.50 47.22 -10.98
CA ARG A 348 77.56 46.81 -10.03
C ARG A 348 77.46 45.33 -9.67
#